data_AF-A0A9P5HYD8-F1
#
_entry.id   AF-A0A9P5HYD8-F1
#
_cell.length_a   1.000
_cell.length_b   1.000
_cell.length_c   1.000
_cell.angle_alpha   90.00
_cell.angle_beta   90.00
_cell.angle_gamma   90.00
#
_symmetry.space_group_name_H-M   'P 1'
#
loop_
_entity.id
_entity.type
_entity.pdbx_description
1 polymer ?
#
loop_
_entity_poly.entity_id
_entity_poly.type
_entity_poly.pdbx_seq_one_letter_code
_entity_poly.pdbx_strand_id
1 'polypeptide(L)'
;MRRMSTITIGNLPRLSSKALSDILLSHASSNLDSPSKPENLAIIDVRDDDHIGGHIKHSTHVPSSTLDYKIPELVRKLKDKDTVVFHCALSQQRGPSAALRYIRERERIMGAGAGMSAGSVGEAMKKNKEVVENKGNDGEWEDIEEKPEKKEQKVYVLDQGFVGWQEIYGEDSRLTEGYRKEIWENGY
;
A
#
# COMPACT_ATOMS: atom_id res chain seq x y z
N MET A 1 8.96 3.61 -26.44
CA MET A 1 7.88 2.66 -26.08
C MET A 1 7.79 2.60 -24.57
N ARG A 2 6.69 3.00 -23.93
CA ARG A 2 6.52 2.82 -22.46
C ARG A 2 6.47 1.32 -22.17
N ARG A 3 7.27 0.82 -21.21
CA ARG A 3 7.11 -0.53 -20.66
C ARG A 3 5.79 -0.53 -19.89
N MET A 4 4.70 -0.98 -20.52
CA MET A 4 3.48 -1.27 -19.77
C MET A 4 3.74 -2.52 -18.94
N SER A 5 3.31 -2.51 -17.69
CA SER A 5 3.41 -3.68 -16.84
C SER A 5 2.64 -4.85 -17.47
N THR A 6 3.32 -5.98 -17.61
CA THR A 6 2.77 -7.25 -18.10
C THR A 6 1.96 -7.99 -17.04
N ILE A 7 1.64 -7.31 -15.92
CA ILE A 7 0.87 -7.86 -14.82
C ILE A 7 -0.60 -8.00 -15.22
N THR A 8 -1.13 -9.19 -14.97
CA THR A 8 -2.50 -9.66 -15.18
C THR A 8 -2.95 -10.35 -13.89
N ILE A 9 -4.24 -10.63 -13.76
CA ILE A 9 -4.75 -11.37 -12.58
C ILE A 9 -4.04 -12.72 -12.41
N GLY A 10 -3.69 -13.41 -13.51
CA GLY A 10 -3.09 -14.74 -13.47
C GLY A 10 -1.62 -14.79 -13.05
N ASN A 11 -0.89 -13.67 -13.13
CA ASN A 11 0.53 -13.60 -12.74
C ASN A 11 0.78 -12.57 -11.61
N LEU A 12 -0.28 -12.08 -10.95
CA LEU A 12 -0.14 -11.24 -9.76
C LEU A 12 0.60 -12.02 -8.66
N PRO A 13 1.66 -11.44 -8.06
CA PRO A 13 2.33 -12.06 -6.92
C PRO A 13 1.37 -12.31 -5.77
N ARG A 14 1.48 -13.49 -5.15
CA ARG A 14 0.68 -13.86 -3.98
C ARG A 14 1.56 -14.06 -2.75
N LEU A 15 0.98 -13.81 -1.59
CA LEU A 15 1.62 -13.93 -0.29
C LEU A 15 0.79 -14.89 0.56
N SER A 16 1.43 -15.89 1.18
CA SER A 16 0.72 -16.82 2.06
C SER A 16 0.40 -16.20 3.42
N SER A 17 -0.63 -16.70 4.11
CA SER A 17 -0.95 -16.28 5.48
C SER A 17 0.26 -16.44 6.41
N LYS A 18 1.04 -17.52 6.27
CA LYS A 18 2.27 -17.73 7.05
C LYS A 18 3.33 -16.67 6.76
N ALA A 19 3.57 -16.33 5.50
CA ALA A 19 4.57 -15.31 5.18
C ALA A 19 4.16 -13.94 5.74
N LEU A 20 2.87 -13.58 5.64
CA LEU A 20 2.37 -12.33 6.21
C LEU A 20 2.43 -12.33 7.76
N SER A 21 2.10 -13.44 8.42
CA SER A 21 2.22 -13.53 9.89
C SER A 21 3.67 -13.40 10.35
N ASP A 22 4.62 -14.02 9.67
CA ASP A 22 6.05 -13.91 9.99
C ASP A 22 6.53 -12.45 9.85
N ILE A 23 6.06 -11.73 8.81
CA ILE A 23 6.35 -10.29 8.64
C ILE A 23 5.75 -9.48 9.79
N LEU A 24 4.50 -9.71 10.16
CA LEU A 24 3.85 -8.98 11.26
C LEU A 24 4.53 -9.24 12.62
N LEU A 25 4.88 -10.50 12.90
CA LEU A 25 5.52 -10.88 14.16
C LEU A 25 6.97 -10.42 14.26
N SER A 26 7.70 -10.30 13.15
CA SER A 26 9.07 -9.76 13.16
C SER A 26 9.13 -8.27 13.56
N HIS A 27 8.01 -7.55 13.48
CA HIS A 27 7.87 -6.16 13.94
C HIS A 27 7.31 -6.07 15.38
N ALA A 28 7.22 -7.19 16.08
CA ALA A 28 6.95 -7.21 17.51
C ALA A 28 8.19 -6.80 18.30
N SER A 29 8.11 -5.66 18.99
CA SER A 29 9.13 -5.29 19.97
C SER A 29 9.09 -6.28 21.13
N SER A 30 10.25 -6.70 21.62
CA SER A 30 10.40 -7.70 22.70
C SER A 30 9.71 -7.35 24.02
N ASN A 31 9.23 -6.12 24.19
CA ASN A 31 8.63 -5.58 25.41
C ASN A 31 7.13 -5.25 25.31
N LEU A 32 6.44 -5.58 24.21
CA LEU A 32 4.98 -5.42 24.13
C LEU A 32 4.32 -6.70 23.61
N ASP A 33 3.23 -7.12 24.27
CA ASP A 33 2.34 -8.22 23.85
C ASP A 33 1.58 -7.94 22.54
N SER A 34 1.93 -6.88 21.82
CA SER A 34 1.30 -6.49 20.56
C SER A 34 2.33 -5.98 19.57
N PRO A 35 2.36 -6.55 18.34
CA PRO A 35 3.28 -6.09 17.31
C PRO A 35 3.02 -4.63 16.94
N SER A 36 4.10 -3.86 16.84
CA SER A 36 4.03 -2.49 16.34
C SER A 36 3.61 -2.50 14.86
N LYS A 37 2.98 -1.41 14.41
CA LYS A 37 2.57 -1.29 13.02
C LYS A 37 3.82 -1.25 12.12
N PRO A 38 3.97 -2.15 11.14
CA PRO A 38 5.14 -2.10 10.27
C PRO A 38 5.09 -0.85 9.38
N GLU A 39 6.14 -0.04 9.41
CA GLU A 39 6.16 1.25 8.71
C GLU A 39 6.23 1.08 7.19
N ASN A 40 6.84 0.00 6.70
CA ASN A 40 7.04 -0.24 5.26
C ASN A 40 6.01 -1.20 4.65
N LEU A 41 5.01 -1.64 5.41
CA LEU A 41 3.92 -2.51 4.96
C LEU A 41 2.57 -1.79 5.00
N ALA A 42 1.74 -2.05 4.01
CA ALA A 42 0.31 -1.74 4.06
C ALA A 42 -0.51 -2.98 3.71
N ILE A 43 -1.50 -3.31 4.53
CA ILE A 43 -2.46 -4.38 4.28
C ILE A 43 -3.80 -3.71 3.97
N ILE A 44 -4.35 -3.99 2.79
CA ILE A 44 -5.57 -3.37 2.30
C ILE A 44 -6.67 -4.43 2.22
N ASP A 45 -7.65 -4.31 3.10
CA ASP A 45 -8.83 -5.16 3.13
C ASP A 45 -9.92 -4.54 2.24
N VAL A 46 -10.28 -5.21 1.15
CA VAL A 46 -11.30 -4.74 0.22
C VAL A 46 -12.65 -5.46 0.34
N ARG A 47 -12.89 -6.14 1.46
CA ARG A 47 -14.23 -6.67 1.80
C ARG A 47 -15.25 -5.54 1.93
N ASP A 48 -16.49 -5.83 1.61
CA ASP A 48 -17.61 -4.89 1.72
C ASP A 48 -18.33 -5.19 3.05
N ASP A 49 -19.57 -5.66 3.01
CA ASP A 49 -20.34 -6.03 4.21
C ASP A 49 -19.74 -7.26 4.93
N ASP A 50 -18.99 -8.09 4.20
CA ASP A 50 -18.28 -9.27 4.69
C ASP A 50 -16.98 -8.95 5.47
N HIS A 51 -16.76 -7.67 5.80
CA HIS A 51 -15.68 -7.26 6.70
C HIS A 51 -15.96 -7.62 8.18
N ILE A 52 -17.24 -7.85 8.52
CA ILE A 52 -17.66 -8.20 9.88
C ILE A 52 -17.06 -9.56 10.29
N GLY A 53 -16.76 -9.73 11.58
CA GLY A 53 -16.24 -10.99 12.13
C GLY A 53 -14.72 -11.03 12.36
N GLY A 54 -14.03 -9.94 12.05
CA GLY A 54 -12.61 -9.75 12.33
C GLY A 54 -11.84 -9.28 11.10
N HIS A 55 -10.66 -8.72 11.34
CA HIS A 55 -9.76 -8.24 10.29
C HIS A 55 -8.30 -8.40 10.71
N ILE A 56 -7.40 -8.45 9.73
CA ILE A 56 -5.96 -8.55 9.99
C ILE A 56 -5.49 -7.30 10.72
N LYS A 57 -4.68 -7.47 11.75
CA LYS A 57 -4.14 -6.37 12.55
C LYS A 57 -3.41 -5.37 11.66
N HIS A 58 -3.62 -4.08 11.92
CA HIS A 58 -3.09 -2.95 11.16
C HIS A 58 -3.59 -2.80 9.71
N SER A 59 -4.57 -3.63 9.27
CA SER A 59 -5.15 -3.47 7.93
C SER A 59 -5.94 -2.17 7.81
N THR A 60 -6.01 -1.64 6.59
CA THR A 60 -6.86 -0.50 6.24
C THR A 60 -8.04 -1.02 5.43
N HIS A 61 -9.24 -0.83 5.94
CA HIS A 61 -10.47 -1.19 5.25
C HIS A 61 -10.80 -0.20 4.12
N VAL A 62 -10.84 -0.70 2.90
CA VAL A 62 -11.18 0.06 1.68
C VAL A 62 -12.14 -0.79 0.83
N PRO A 63 -13.47 -0.73 1.10
CA PRO A 63 -14.44 -1.59 0.45
C PRO A 63 -14.35 -1.58 -1.08
N SER A 64 -14.51 -2.74 -1.71
CA SER A 64 -14.37 -2.88 -3.16
C SER A 64 -15.31 -1.97 -3.96
N SER A 65 -16.52 -1.77 -3.44
CA SER A 65 -17.54 -0.84 -3.95
C SER A 65 -17.08 0.62 -4.03
N THR A 66 -16.05 1.00 -3.28
CA THR A 66 -15.52 2.38 -3.23
C THR A 66 -14.27 2.60 -4.08
N LEU A 67 -13.70 1.54 -4.66
CA LEU A 67 -12.39 1.60 -5.30
C LEU A 67 -12.35 2.47 -6.56
N ASP A 68 -13.48 2.63 -7.27
CA ASP A 68 -13.52 3.41 -8.51
C ASP A 68 -13.06 4.86 -8.31
N TYR A 69 -13.31 5.44 -7.13
CA TYR A 69 -12.91 6.81 -6.80
C TYR A 69 -11.79 6.89 -5.74
N LYS A 70 -11.59 5.85 -4.92
CA LYS A 70 -10.55 5.85 -3.87
C LYS A 70 -9.15 5.45 -4.35
N ILE A 71 -9.04 4.71 -5.46
CA ILE A 71 -7.74 4.21 -5.94
C ILE A 71 -6.69 5.32 -6.14
N PRO A 72 -7.00 6.49 -6.72
CA PRO A 72 -6.02 7.58 -6.85
C PRO A 72 -5.52 8.11 -5.49
N GLU A 73 -6.41 8.22 -4.50
CA GLU A 73 -6.04 8.62 -3.13
C GLU A 73 -5.16 7.56 -2.47
N LEU A 74 -5.54 6.29 -2.62
CA LEU A 74 -4.82 5.15 -2.08
C LEU A 74 -3.37 5.11 -2.61
N VAL A 75 -3.17 5.33 -3.91
CA VAL A 75 -1.83 5.44 -4.52
C VAL A 75 -0.99 6.52 -3.86
N ARG A 76 -1.55 7.71 -3.62
CA ARG A 76 -0.81 8.82 -2.98
C ARG A 76 -0.48 8.51 -1.52
N LYS A 77 -1.41 7.89 -0.80
CA LYS A 77 -1.25 7.52 0.62
C LYS A 77 -0.21 6.42 0.82
N LEU A 78 -0.14 5.46 -0.10
CA LEU A 78 0.72 4.30 0.01
C LEU A 78 2.06 4.47 -0.74
N LYS A 79 2.32 5.63 -1.35
CA LYS A 79 3.46 5.85 -2.24
C LYS A 79 4.84 5.53 -1.62
N ASP A 80 4.97 5.72 -0.31
CA ASP A 80 6.22 5.55 0.46
C ASP A 80 6.31 4.18 1.15
N LYS A 81 5.35 3.28 0.91
CA LYS A 81 5.40 1.91 1.43
C LYS A 81 6.20 1.02 0.50
N ASP A 82 7.06 0.18 1.04
CA ASP A 82 7.80 -0.80 0.22
C ASP A 82 6.89 -1.93 -0.26
N THR A 83 5.96 -2.38 0.59
CA THR A 83 5.09 -3.52 0.33
C THR A 83 3.62 -3.17 0.56
N VAL A 84 2.76 -3.51 -0.40
CA VAL A 84 1.31 -3.40 -0.30
C VAL A 84 0.68 -4.76 -0.54
N VAL A 85 -0.15 -5.23 0.39
CA VAL A 85 -0.84 -6.52 0.32
C VAL A 85 -2.34 -6.25 0.25
N PHE A 86 -2.99 -6.66 -0.85
CA PHE A 86 -4.44 -6.60 -0.98
C PHE A 86 -5.06 -7.94 -0.60
N HIS A 87 -6.24 -7.91 0.01
CA HIS A 87 -7.04 -9.13 0.20
C HIS A 87 -8.53 -8.83 0.20
N CYS A 88 -9.34 -9.85 -0.02
CA CYS A 88 -10.77 -9.81 0.31
C CYS A 88 -11.08 -11.01 1.23
N ALA A 89 -12.29 -11.57 1.17
CA ALA A 89 -12.60 -12.78 1.93
C ALA A 89 -11.83 -14.01 1.43
N LEU A 90 -11.96 -14.37 0.14
CA LEU A 90 -11.28 -15.54 -0.46
C LEU A 90 -10.08 -15.16 -1.37
N SER A 91 -9.91 -13.86 -1.64
CA SER A 91 -8.92 -13.32 -2.60
C SER A 91 -8.98 -13.90 -4.02
N GLN A 92 -10.17 -14.32 -4.49
CA GLN A 92 -10.36 -14.88 -5.84
C GLN A 92 -10.75 -13.83 -6.90
N GLN A 93 -11.48 -12.77 -6.50
CA GLN A 93 -11.99 -11.74 -7.43
C GLN A 93 -11.67 -10.31 -6.98
N ARG A 94 -12.25 -9.86 -5.85
CA ARG A 94 -12.12 -8.47 -5.37
C ARG A 94 -10.67 -8.10 -5.03
N GLY A 95 -9.97 -8.94 -4.27
CA GLY A 95 -8.55 -8.75 -3.93
C GLY A 95 -7.64 -8.58 -5.16
N PRO A 96 -7.58 -9.55 -6.09
CA PRO A 96 -6.78 -9.43 -7.31
C PRO A 96 -7.18 -8.25 -8.20
N SER A 97 -8.48 -7.97 -8.33
CA SER A 97 -8.96 -6.83 -9.12
C SER A 97 -8.51 -5.50 -8.52
N ALA A 98 -8.57 -5.36 -7.20
CA ALA A 98 -8.13 -4.16 -6.49
C ALA A 98 -6.61 -3.93 -6.64
N ALA A 99 -5.81 -4.99 -6.46
CA ALA A 99 -4.36 -4.93 -6.64
C ALA A 99 -4.00 -4.49 -8.07
N LEU A 100 -4.66 -5.08 -9.09
CA LEU A 100 -4.40 -4.73 -10.48
C LEU A 100 -4.79 -3.28 -10.81
N ARG A 101 -5.94 -2.81 -10.31
CA ARG A 101 -6.37 -1.41 -10.46
C ARG A 101 -5.36 -0.47 -9.81
N TYR A 102 -4.90 -0.80 -8.61
CA TYR A 102 -3.90 -0.01 -7.88
C TYR A 102 -2.57 0.07 -8.64
N ILE A 103 -2.05 -1.05 -9.15
CA ILE A 103 -0.79 -1.08 -9.93
C ILE A 103 -0.90 -0.19 -11.17
N ARG A 104 -1.98 -0.35 -11.95
CA ARG A 104 -2.22 0.45 -13.16
C ARG A 104 -2.34 1.94 -12.86
N GLU A 105 -3.06 2.28 -11.80
CA GLU A 105 -3.19 3.68 -11.39
C GLU A 105 -1.88 4.25 -10.89
N ARG A 106 -1.10 3.47 -10.14
CA ARG A 106 0.23 3.86 -9.69
C ARG A 106 1.15 4.14 -10.86
N GLU A 107 1.15 3.30 -11.90
CA GLU A 107 1.88 3.55 -13.14
C GLU A 107 1.39 4.81 -13.85
N ARG A 108 0.07 5.04 -13.90
CA ARG A 108 -0.53 6.22 -14.51
C ARG A 108 -0.11 7.52 -13.79
N ILE A 109 -0.16 7.54 -12.46
CA ILE A 109 0.12 8.72 -11.64
C ILE A 109 1.64 8.93 -11.45
N MET A 110 2.36 7.86 -11.07
CA MET A 110 3.76 7.94 -10.66
C MET A 110 4.72 7.61 -11.81
N GLY A 111 4.36 6.72 -12.72
CA GLY A 111 5.17 6.37 -13.90
C GLY A 111 5.18 7.45 -14.98
N ALA A 112 4.14 8.30 -15.03
CA ALA A 112 4.14 9.52 -15.86
C ALA A 112 4.92 10.69 -15.21
N GLY A 113 5.26 10.58 -13.93
CA GLY A 113 5.81 11.67 -13.10
C GLY A 113 7.33 11.87 -13.12
N ALA A 114 8.10 11.05 -13.86
CA ALA A 114 9.52 11.31 -14.12
C ALA A 114 9.76 12.30 -15.28
N GLY A 115 8.69 12.75 -15.96
CA GLY A 115 8.77 13.63 -17.13
C GLY A 115 7.66 14.67 -17.27
N MET A 116 6.85 14.89 -16.24
CA MET A 116 5.90 16.01 -16.22
C MET A 116 6.00 16.70 -14.87
N SER A 117 6.81 17.76 -14.86
CA SER A 117 6.68 18.83 -13.89
C SER A 117 5.22 19.24 -13.78
N ALA A 118 4.81 19.56 -12.55
CA ALA A 118 3.60 20.30 -12.30
C ALA A 118 3.55 21.52 -13.24
N GLY A 119 2.56 21.55 -14.13
CA GLY A 119 2.40 22.62 -15.09
C GLY A 119 1.05 22.56 -15.80
N SER A 120 0.06 23.25 -15.22
CA SER A 120 -0.98 24.06 -15.89
C SER A 120 -2.31 24.12 -15.12
N VAL A 121 -2.29 24.67 -13.90
CA VAL A 121 -3.35 25.62 -13.50
C VAL A 121 -2.64 26.74 -12.73
N GLY A 122 -2.34 27.84 -13.42
CA GLY A 122 -1.68 28.99 -12.80
C GLY A 122 -0.92 29.87 -13.78
N GLU A 123 -1.52 30.22 -14.92
CA GLU A 123 -1.02 31.29 -15.76
C GLU A 123 -1.62 32.61 -15.27
N ALA A 124 -0.84 33.42 -14.53
CA ALA A 124 -0.98 34.87 -14.47
C ALA A 124 0.21 35.56 -13.77
N MET A 125 0.92 36.40 -14.54
CA MET A 125 1.58 37.65 -14.13
C MET A 125 2.75 37.61 -13.12
N LYS A 126 3.99 37.80 -13.60
CA LYS A 126 4.62 39.15 -13.77
C LYS A 126 6.02 39.04 -14.37
N LYS A 127 6.30 39.91 -15.34
CA LYS A 127 7.59 40.09 -16.03
C LYS A 127 8.40 41.21 -15.36
N ASN A 128 9.73 41.03 -15.40
CA ASN A 128 10.84 42.01 -15.32
C ASN A 128 11.16 42.58 -13.91
N LYS A 129 12.42 42.78 -13.48
CA LYS A 129 13.59 43.30 -14.20
C LYS A 129 14.92 43.04 -13.45
N GLU A 130 15.96 42.75 -14.25
CA GLU A 130 17.44 42.86 -14.13
C GLU A 130 18.21 42.86 -12.77
N VAL A 131 19.18 41.94 -12.73
CA VAL A 131 20.66 42.08 -12.51
C VAL A 131 21.16 42.94 -11.36
N VAL A 132 21.82 42.30 -10.38
CA VAL A 132 23.12 42.74 -9.81
C VAL A 132 23.95 41.50 -9.43
N GLU A 133 25.17 41.41 -9.95
CA GLU A 133 26.24 40.52 -9.49
C GLU A 133 26.77 40.97 -8.12
N ASN A 134 27.04 40.05 -7.19
CA ASN A 134 28.33 40.09 -6.48
C ASN A 134 28.72 38.75 -5.87
N LYS A 135 30.03 38.50 -5.90
CA LYS A 135 30.75 37.35 -5.34
C LYS A 135 30.73 37.37 -3.80
N GLY A 136 30.70 36.18 -3.19
CA GLY A 136 31.01 35.95 -1.79
C GLY A 136 30.98 34.46 -1.49
N ASN A 137 32.05 33.94 -0.92
CA ASN A 137 32.35 32.53 -0.71
C ASN A 137 32.16 32.17 0.76
N ASP A 138 31.38 31.13 1.05
CA ASP A 138 31.51 30.30 2.24
C ASP A 138 30.82 28.94 2.00
N GLY A 139 31.60 27.88 2.18
CA GLY A 139 31.15 26.51 1.98
C GLY A 139 30.13 26.10 3.05
N GLU A 140 28.86 26.11 2.66
CA GLU A 140 27.85 25.27 3.29
C GLU A 140 28.07 23.84 2.82
N TRP A 141 28.37 22.97 3.79
CA TRP A 141 28.30 21.54 3.60
C TRP A 141 26.82 21.19 3.51
N GLU A 142 26.27 21.16 2.30
CA GLU A 142 24.98 20.53 2.06
C GLU A 142 25.17 19.06 2.42
N ASP A 143 24.49 18.61 3.48
CA ASP A 143 24.25 17.20 3.70
C ASP A 143 23.58 16.67 2.42
N ILE A 144 24.37 16.01 1.57
CA ILE A 144 23.85 15.20 0.48
C ILE A 144 23.17 14.02 1.19
N GLU A 145 21.91 14.23 1.61
CA GLU A 145 20.99 13.13 1.82
C GLU A 145 20.93 12.41 0.49
N GLU A 146 21.71 11.33 0.37
CA GLU A 146 21.56 10.35 -0.70
C GLU A 146 20.09 9.94 -0.68
N LYS A 147 19.29 10.55 -1.58
CA LYS A 147 17.91 10.16 -1.76
C LYS A 147 17.95 8.67 -2.05
N PRO A 148 17.43 7.81 -1.15
CA PRO A 148 17.51 6.37 -1.37
C PRO A 148 16.89 6.11 -2.73
N GLU A 149 17.63 5.40 -3.60
CA GLU A 149 17.09 4.96 -4.88
C GLU A 149 15.70 4.38 -4.61
N LYS A 150 14.67 4.98 -5.21
CA LYS A 150 13.28 4.61 -4.94
C LYS A 150 13.09 3.14 -5.34
N LYS A 151 13.17 2.25 -4.36
CA LYS A 151 12.90 0.83 -4.53
C LYS A 151 11.51 0.67 -5.14
N GLU A 152 11.41 -0.23 -6.11
CA GLU A 152 10.13 -0.56 -6.71
C GLU A 152 9.19 -1.14 -5.63
N GLN A 153 8.01 -0.53 -5.48
CA GLN A 153 7.00 -0.98 -4.52
C GLN A 153 6.47 -2.35 -4.94
N LYS A 154 6.49 -3.30 -4.01
CA LYS A 154 5.97 -4.66 -4.23
C LYS A 154 4.48 -4.69 -3.89
N VAL A 155 3.68 -5.25 -4.80
CA VAL A 155 2.23 -5.41 -4.61
C VAL A 155 1.90 -6.90 -4.64
N TYR A 156 1.21 -7.38 -3.60
CA TYR A 156 0.81 -8.78 -3.45
C TYR A 156 -0.71 -8.90 -3.25
N VAL A 157 -1.22 -10.10 -3.51
CA VAL A 157 -2.53 -10.54 -3.05
C VAL A 157 -2.35 -11.60 -1.95
N LEU A 158 -3.03 -11.46 -0.81
CA LEU A 158 -3.02 -12.50 0.22
C LEU A 158 -3.74 -13.76 -0.27
N ASP A 159 -3.06 -14.90 -0.26
CA ASP A 159 -3.63 -16.19 -0.61
C ASP A 159 -4.78 -16.56 0.32
N GLN A 160 -5.87 -17.08 -0.27
CA GLN A 160 -7.09 -17.49 0.44
C GLN A 160 -7.82 -16.37 1.22
N GLY A 161 -7.33 -15.13 1.14
CA GLY A 161 -7.92 -13.95 1.76
C GLY A 161 -8.07 -14.07 3.27
N PHE A 162 -9.05 -13.36 3.84
CA PHE A 162 -9.32 -13.41 5.27
C PHE A 162 -9.86 -14.76 5.74
N VAL A 163 -10.53 -15.53 4.88
CA VAL A 163 -11.05 -16.87 5.22
C VAL A 163 -9.90 -17.81 5.57
N GLY A 164 -8.89 -17.92 4.69
CA GLY A 164 -7.71 -18.73 4.98
C GLY A 164 -6.77 -18.11 6.03
N TRP A 165 -6.90 -16.82 6.31
CA TRP A 165 -6.19 -16.18 7.44
C TRP A 165 -6.79 -16.61 8.77
N GLN A 166 -8.11 -16.47 8.93
CA GLN A 166 -8.78 -16.68 10.21
C GLN A 166 -8.75 -18.15 10.66
N GLU A 167 -8.74 -19.10 9.72
CA GLU A 167 -8.59 -20.52 10.02
C GLU A 167 -7.31 -20.84 10.82
N ILE A 168 -6.25 -20.05 10.61
CA ILE A 168 -4.93 -20.28 11.20
C ILE A 168 -4.64 -19.27 12.32
N TYR A 169 -5.00 -18.00 12.12
CA TYR A 169 -4.59 -16.88 12.96
C TYR A 169 -5.77 -16.09 13.55
N GLY A 170 -7.02 -16.55 13.39
CA GLY A 170 -8.21 -15.83 13.84
C GLY A 170 -8.19 -15.53 15.34
N GLU A 171 -7.85 -16.53 16.15
CA GLU A 171 -7.79 -16.39 17.62
C GLU A 171 -6.50 -15.70 18.13
N ASP A 172 -5.50 -15.45 17.26
CA ASP A 172 -4.26 -14.77 17.67
C ASP A 172 -4.44 -13.24 17.64
N SER A 173 -4.65 -12.65 18.82
CA SER A 173 -4.84 -11.20 19.01
C SER A 173 -3.63 -10.33 18.64
N ARG A 174 -2.45 -10.94 18.44
CA ARG A 174 -1.26 -10.26 17.91
C ARG A 174 -1.38 -10.03 16.41
N LEU A 175 -2.21 -10.81 15.73
CA LEU A 175 -2.32 -10.90 14.27
C LEU A 175 -3.71 -10.51 13.74
N THR A 176 -4.75 -10.68 14.56
CA THR A 176 -6.15 -10.46 14.18
C THR A 176 -6.84 -9.56 15.21
N GLU A 177 -7.62 -8.59 14.73
CA GLU A 177 -8.41 -7.67 15.54
C GLU A 177 -9.90 -7.90 15.33
N GLY A 178 -10.69 -7.70 16.40
CA GLY A 178 -12.15 -7.78 16.32
C GLY A 178 -12.69 -9.16 15.93
N TYR A 179 -11.89 -10.22 16.08
CA TYR A 179 -12.29 -11.58 15.73
C TYR A 179 -13.47 -12.03 16.57
N ARG A 180 -14.48 -12.60 15.90
CA ARG A 180 -15.70 -13.12 16.52
C ARG A 180 -15.89 -14.56 16.09
N LYS A 181 -15.43 -15.49 16.92
CA LYS A 181 -15.44 -16.93 16.63
C LYS A 181 -16.83 -17.42 16.21
N GLU A 182 -17.88 -16.92 16.85
CA GLU A 182 -19.28 -17.25 16.60
C GLU A 182 -19.74 -16.98 15.16
N ILE A 183 -19.10 -16.05 14.45
CA ILE A 183 -19.41 -15.76 13.04
C ILE A 183 -18.83 -16.84 12.10
N TRP A 184 -17.78 -17.53 12.54
CA TRP A 184 -17.01 -18.47 11.71
C TRP A 184 -17.30 -19.95 12.05
N GLU A 185 -18.04 -20.24 13.12
CA GLU A 185 -18.35 -21.61 13.57
C GLU A 185 -19.07 -22.48 12.53
N ASN A 186 -19.84 -21.86 11.63
CA ASN A 186 -20.61 -22.57 10.59
C ASN A 186 -19.95 -22.51 9.20
N GLY A 187 -18.68 -22.10 9.13
CA GLY A 187 -17.98 -21.86 7.87
C GLY A 187 -18.24 -20.49 7.27
N TYR A 188 -17.58 -20.22 6.14
CA TYR A 188 -17.68 -18.98 5.36
C TYR A 188 -18.61 -19.11 4.16
#